data_AF-A0A2J5Q0E9-F1
#
_entry.id   AF-A0A2J5Q0E9-F1
#
_cell.length_a   1.000
_cell.length_b   1.000
_cell.length_c   1.000
_cell.angle_alpha   90.00
_cell.angle_beta   90.00
_cell.angle_gamma   90.00
#
_symmetry.space_group_name_H-M   'P 1'
#
loop_
_entity.id
_entity.type
_entity.pdbx_description
1 polymer ?
#
loop_
_entity_poly.entity_id
_entity_poly.type
_entity_poly.pdbx_seq_one_letter_code
_entity_poly.pdbx_strand_id
1 'polypeptide(L)'
;MSQALKQYYSQIRQKLAFLEQRPDELTRAAEIMSHSIMGQRNIFVFGASHAGILAEEMSYRAGGLAIVNPLFTPALMLNVRPLTLTSAVENVEHLGRVLVEQSPLRAEDTLLI
;
A
#
# COMPACT_ATOMS: atom_id res chain seq x y z
N MET A 1 24.07 -19.90 -15.22
CA MET A 1 23.47 -19.18 -14.08
C MET A 1 24.02 -19.73 -12.78
N SER A 2 24.42 -18.87 -11.84
CA SER A 2 24.86 -19.27 -10.50
C SER A 2 23.76 -20.02 -9.74
N GLN A 3 24.15 -20.83 -8.76
CA GLN A 3 23.20 -21.51 -7.88
C GLN A 3 22.30 -20.52 -7.14
N ALA A 4 22.86 -19.39 -6.69
CA ALA A 4 22.12 -18.31 -6.06
C ALA A 4 21.02 -17.72 -6.98
N LEU A 5 21.32 -17.49 -8.27
CA LEU A 5 20.33 -16.97 -9.22
C LEU A 5 19.19 -17.96 -9.47
N LYS A 6 19.50 -19.26 -9.58
CA LYS A 6 18.48 -20.31 -9.70
C LYS A 6 17.57 -20.36 -8.47
N GLN A 7 18.16 -20.25 -7.28
CA GLN A 7 17.42 -20.21 -6.02
C GLN A 7 16.51 -18.97 -5.94
N TYR A 8 17.02 -17.80 -6.31
CA TYR A 8 16.24 -16.56 -6.31
C TYR A 8 15.01 -16.65 -7.22
N TYR A 9 15.16 -17.11 -8.46
CA TYR A 9 14.02 -17.31 -9.36
C TYR A 9 13.03 -18.37 -8.85
N SER A 10 13.53 -19.44 -8.24
CA SER A 10 12.67 -20.46 -7.62
C SER A 10 11.80 -19.85 -6.51
N GLN A 11 12.39 -19.00 -5.66
CA GLN A 11 11.67 -18.35 -4.56
C GLN A 11 10.58 -17.40 -5.07
N ILE A 12 10.87 -16.62 -6.11
CA ILE A 12 9.87 -15.74 -6.74
C ILE A 12 8.70 -16.56 -7.28
N ARG A 13 8.98 -17.61 -8.07
CA ARG A 13 7.94 -18.47 -8.66
C ARG A 13 7.08 -19.14 -7.59
N GLN A 14 7.69 -19.61 -6.50
CA GLN A 14 6.95 -20.21 -5.39
C GLN A 14 6.00 -19.20 -4.72
N LYS A 15 6.46 -17.96 -4.50
CA LYS A 15 5.62 -16.88 -3.94
C LYS A 15 4.47 -16.53 -4.88
N LEU A 16 4.73 -16.42 -6.18
CA LEU A 16 3.67 -16.14 -7.18
C LEU A 16 2.63 -17.26 -7.23
N ALA A 17 3.07 -18.53 -7.33
CA ALA A 17 2.16 -19.68 -7.34
C ALA A 17 1.30 -19.76 -6.06
N PHE A 18 1.85 -19.34 -4.91
CA PHE A 18 1.10 -19.27 -3.66
C PHE A 18 0.02 -18.17 -3.68
N LEU A 19 0.29 -17.02 -4.33
CA LEU A 19 -0.69 -15.95 -4.49
C LEU A 19 -1.79 -16.31 -5.49
N GLU A 20 -1.45 -17.02 -6.57
CA GLU A 20 -2.40 -17.52 -7.57
C GLU A 20 -3.45 -18.47 -6.96
N GLN A 21 -3.13 -19.12 -5.84
CA GLN A 21 -4.06 -19.99 -5.09
C GLN A 21 -5.03 -19.22 -4.19
N ARG A 22 -4.97 -17.88 -4.15
CA ARG A 22 -5.82 -17.01 -3.31
C ARG A 22 -6.62 -15.98 -4.12
N PRO A 23 -7.34 -16.40 -5.18
CA PRO A 23 -8.12 -15.46 -5.99
C PRO A 23 -9.24 -14.79 -5.17
N ASP A 24 -9.76 -15.47 -4.16
CA ASP A 24 -10.88 -14.98 -3.35
C ASP A 24 -10.49 -13.76 -2.49
N GLU A 25 -9.25 -13.72 -1.98
CA GLU A 25 -8.75 -12.59 -1.19
C GLU A 25 -8.65 -11.32 -2.05
N LEU A 26 -8.12 -11.47 -3.27
CA LEU A 26 -8.02 -10.38 -4.24
C LEU A 26 -9.40 -9.95 -4.74
N THR A 27 -10.29 -10.90 -5.00
CA THR A 27 -11.68 -10.62 -5.40
C THR A 27 -12.39 -9.82 -4.33
N ARG A 28 -12.26 -10.22 -3.06
CA ARG A 28 -12.87 -9.51 -1.93
C ARG A 28 -12.34 -8.08 -1.78
N ALA A 29 -11.03 -7.86 -1.95
CA ALA A 29 -10.47 -6.52 -1.93
C ALA A 29 -11.03 -5.65 -3.06
N ALA A 30 -11.12 -6.21 -4.28
CA ALA A 30 -11.71 -5.54 -5.43
C ALA A 30 -13.20 -5.23 -5.23
N GLU A 31 -13.97 -6.14 -4.62
CA GLU A 31 -15.38 -5.94 -4.27
C GLU A 31 -15.56 -4.76 -3.30
N ILE A 32 -14.77 -4.71 -2.22
CA ILE A 32 -14.80 -3.60 -1.25
C ILE A 32 -14.50 -2.27 -1.95
N MET A 33 -13.44 -2.23 -2.75
CA MET A 33 -13.09 -1.03 -3.51
C MET A 33 -14.21 -0.63 -4.48
N SER A 34 -14.76 -1.59 -5.23
CA SER A 34 -15.84 -1.35 -6.18
C SER A 34 -17.09 -0.80 -5.48
N HIS A 35 -17.42 -1.30 -4.29
CA HIS A 35 -18.55 -0.84 -3.50
C HIS A 35 -18.39 0.63 -3.09
N SER A 36 -17.21 1.01 -2.57
CA SER A 36 -16.90 2.42 -2.28
C SER A 36 -17.03 3.29 -3.53
N ILE A 37 -16.48 2.85 -4.67
CA ILE A 37 -16.52 3.61 -5.93
C ILE A 37 -17.97 3.82 -6.40
N MET A 38 -18.80 2.77 -6.39
CA MET A 38 -20.22 2.85 -6.77
C MET A 38 -21.03 3.72 -5.80
N GLY A 39 -20.61 3.79 -4.53
CA GLY A 39 -21.14 4.70 -3.52
C GLY A 39 -20.65 6.15 -3.63
N GLN A 40 -19.93 6.50 -4.70
CA GLN A 40 -19.29 7.82 -4.89
C GLN A 40 -18.33 8.18 -3.75
N ARG A 41 -17.61 7.18 -3.25
CA ARG A 41 -16.57 7.30 -2.23
C ARG A 41 -15.18 7.21 -2.85
N ASN A 42 -14.19 7.62 -2.08
CA ASN A 42 -12.79 7.61 -2.50
C ASN A 42 -12.09 6.32 -2.06
N ILE A 43 -11.00 6.00 -2.77
CA ILE A 43 -10.04 4.99 -2.34
C ILE A 43 -8.80 5.71 -1.83
N PHE A 44 -8.34 5.33 -0.66
CA PHE A 44 -7.08 5.78 -0.08
C PHE A 44 -6.09 4.64 0.03
N VAL A 45 -4.80 4.97 -0.02
CA VAL A 45 -3.72 4.00 0.12
C VAL A 45 -2.60 4.58 0.97
N PHE A 46 -2.11 3.80 1.94
CA PHE A 46 -1.01 4.14 2.82
C PHE A 46 0.01 3.02 2.85
N GLY A 47 1.28 3.36 3.09
CA GLY A 47 2.32 2.39 3.41
C GLY A 47 3.53 3.10 4.01
N ALA A 48 4.07 2.55 5.10
CA ALA A 48 5.29 3.07 5.72
C ALA A 48 6.55 2.55 4.99
N SER A 49 7.57 3.39 4.84
CA SER A 49 8.85 3.00 4.23
C SER A 49 8.67 2.31 2.87
N HIS A 50 9.19 1.09 2.68
CA HIS A 50 9.06 0.35 1.41
C HIS A 50 7.62 -0.08 1.10
N ALA A 51 6.74 -0.22 2.09
CA ALA A 51 5.33 -0.49 1.82
C ALA A 51 4.68 0.68 1.08
N GLY A 52 5.22 1.91 1.22
CA GLY A 52 4.81 3.09 0.47
C GLY A 52 4.92 2.95 -1.05
N ILE A 53 5.71 1.99 -1.56
CA ILE A 53 5.77 1.66 -2.99
C ILE A 53 4.37 1.28 -3.52
N LEU A 54 3.52 0.63 -2.71
CA LEU A 54 2.15 0.33 -3.14
C LEU A 54 1.31 1.60 -3.31
N ALA A 55 1.46 2.57 -2.41
CA ALA A 55 0.79 3.86 -2.53
C ALA A 55 1.28 4.64 -3.77
N GLU A 56 2.59 4.61 -4.03
CA GLU A 56 3.19 5.21 -5.23
C GLU A 56 2.74 4.50 -6.52
N GLU A 57 2.73 3.17 -6.56
CA GLU A 57 2.32 2.37 -7.72
C GLU A 57 0.84 2.55 -8.05
N MET A 58 -0.02 2.84 -7.09
CA MET A 58 -1.45 3.06 -7.36
C MET A 58 -1.79 4.51 -7.72
N SER A 59 -0.87 5.46 -7.53
CA SER A 59 -1.16 6.90 -7.62
C SER A 59 -0.57 7.54 -8.87
N TYR A 60 -1.38 8.32 -9.61
CA TYR A 60 -0.91 9.18 -10.70
C TYR A 60 -0.03 8.50 -11.77
N ARG A 61 -0.37 7.26 -12.15
CA ARG A 61 0.29 6.53 -13.25
C ARG A 61 -0.64 6.28 -14.44
N ALA A 62 -0.05 6.00 -15.60
CA ALA A 62 -0.79 5.55 -16.76
C ALA A 62 -1.55 4.24 -16.45
N GLY A 63 -2.85 4.21 -16.75
CA GLY A 63 -3.74 3.09 -16.44
C GLY A 63 -4.19 3.01 -14.97
N GLY A 64 -3.75 3.94 -14.12
CA GLY A 64 -4.19 4.04 -12.73
C GLY A 64 -5.60 4.62 -12.61
N LEU A 65 -6.31 4.24 -11.55
CA LEU A 65 -7.63 4.77 -11.25
C LEU A 65 -7.48 6.18 -10.64
N ALA A 66 -8.08 7.19 -11.28
CA ALA A 66 -7.90 8.60 -10.91
C ALA A 66 -8.38 8.98 -9.50
N ILE A 67 -9.23 8.16 -8.88
CA ILE A 67 -9.81 8.39 -7.55
C ILE A 67 -9.06 7.68 -6.42
N VAL A 68 -7.86 7.15 -6.70
CA VAL A 68 -6.94 6.65 -5.67
C VAL A 68 -6.16 7.84 -5.10
N ASN A 69 -6.26 8.03 -3.79
CA ASN A 69 -5.68 9.15 -3.05
C ASN A 69 -4.61 8.61 -2.08
N PRO A 70 -3.31 8.86 -2.31
CA PRO A 70 -2.29 8.39 -1.39
C PRO A 70 -2.27 9.21 -0.09
N LEU A 71 -2.14 8.53 1.04
CA LEU A 71 -1.82 9.15 2.34
C LEU A 71 -0.31 9.14 2.54
N PHE A 72 0.37 10.14 1.98
CA PHE A 72 1.82 10.26 2.14
C PHE A 72 2.21 11.02 3.41
N THR A 73 3.28 10.56 4.06
CA THR A 73 3.97 11.34 5.08
C THR A 73 5.48 11.30 4.83
N PRO A 74 6.15 12.47 4.71
CA PRO A 74 7.60 12.51 4.55
C PRO A 74 8.35 11.82 5.69
N ALA A 75 7.76 11.78 6.89
CA ALA A 75 8.39 11.20 8.08
C ALA A 75 8.61 9.68 7.99
N LEU A 76 7.86 8.99 7.11
CA LEU A 76 7.97 7.55 6.88
C LEU A 76 8.59 7.22 5.50
N MET A 77 9.07 8.20 4.76
CA MET A 77 9.72 8.00 3.46
C MET A 77 11.22 7.72 3.61
N LEU A 78 11.81 6.97 2.67
CA LEU A 78 13.22 6.54 2.72
C LEU A 78 14.23 7.61 2.31
N ASN A 79 13.76 8.82 2.00
CA ASN A 79 14.59 9.99 1.76
C ASN A 79 14.95 10.74 3.06
N VAL A 80 14.45 10.33 4.22
CA VAL A 80 14.88 10.88 5.53
C VAL A 80 16.20 10.25 5.99
N ARG A 81 16.93 10.95 6.86
CA ARG A 81 18.20 10.47 7.42
C ARG A 81 18.24 10.67 8.94
N PRO A 82 18.74 9.70 9.72
CA PRO A 82 19.15 8.35 9.30
C PRO A 82 17.95 7.49 8.86
N LEU A 83 18.16 6.44 8.06
CA LEU A 83 17.05 5.57 7.60
C LEU A 83 16.27 4.94 8.76
N THR A 84 16.96 4.60 9.86
CA THR A 84 16.36 4.03 11.08
C THR A 84 15.35 4.96 11.76
N LEU A 85 15.35 6.26 11.39
CA LEU A 85 14.33 7.19 11.86
C LEU A 85 12.92 6.75 11.42
N THR A 86 12.74 6.19 10.22
CA THR A 86 11.40 5.78 9.77
C THR A 86 10.84 4.67 10.66
N SER A 87 11.67 3.71 11.10
CA SER A 87 11.28 2.67 12.04
C SER A 87 10.93 3.23 13.43
N ALA A 88 11.67 4.24 13.91
CA ALA A 88 11.35 4.89 15.17
C ALA A 88 10.01 5.65 15.08
N VAL A 89 9.79 6.37 13.98
CA VAL A 89 8.56 7.13 13.71
C VAL A 89 7.35 6.21 13.56
N GLU A 90 7.49 5.05 12.92
CA GLU A 90 6.42 4.06 12.77
C GLU A 90 5.89 3.55 14.12
N ASN A 91 6.74 3.55 15.16
CA ASN A 91 6.36 3.15 16.52
C ASN A 91 5.81 4.31 17.38
N VAL A 92 5.69 5.52 16.83
CA VAL A 92 5.10 6.65 17.56
C VAL A 92 3.60 6.42 17.69
N GLU A 93 3.17 6.26 18.94
CA GLU A 93 1.76 6.09 19.27
C GLU A 93 0.93 7.26 18.71
N HIS A 94 -0.26 6.94 18.20
CA HIS A 94 -1.20 7.89 17.60
C HIS A 94 -0.76 8.56 16.28
N LEU A 95 0.42 8.26 15.73
CA LEU A 95 0.81 8.82 14.43
C LEU A 95 -0.24 8.54 13.33
N GLY A 96 -0.68 7.29 13.20
CA GLY A 96 -1.70 6.91 12.21
C GLY A 96 -3.03 7.65 12.40
N ARG A 97 -3.41 7.92 13.66
CA ARG A 97 -4.62 8.71 13.98
C ARG A 97 -4.48 10.14 13.48
N VAL A 98 -3.36 10.80 13.77
CA VAL A 98 -3.10 12.16 13.30
C VAL A 98 -3.09 12.23 11.78
N LEU A 99 -2.49 11.25 11.10
CA LEU A 99 -2.49 11.19 9.63
C LEU A 99 -3.91 11.10 9.06
N VAL A 100 -4.76 10.26 9.64
CA VAL A 100 -6.17 10.15 9.23
C VAL A 100 -6.94 11.44 9.51
N GLU A 101 -6.82 12.01 10.71
CA GLU A 101 -7.51 13.25 11.11
C GLU A 101 -7.11 14.47 10.27
N GLN A 102 -5.88 14.50 9.74
CA GLN A 102 -5.39 15.56 8.86
C GLN A 102 -5.58 15.27 7.36
N SER A 103 -6.19 14.13 7.02
CA SER A 103 -6.48 13.75 5.64
C SER A 103 -7.94 14.05 5.27
N PRO A 104 -8.28 14.08 3.96
CA PRO A 104 -9.68 14.18 3.53
C PRO A 104 -10.44 12.85 3.63
N LEU A 105 -9.86 11.79 4.21
CA LEU A 105 -10.52 10.48 4.40
C LEU A 105 -11.79 10.65 5.26
N ARG A 106 -12.89 10.05 4.81
CA ARG A 106 -14.19 10.07 5.50
C ARG A 106 -14.67 8.66 5.80
N ALA A 107 -15.71 8.58 6.62
CA ALA A 107 -16.46 7.34 6.77
C ALA A 107 -16.96 6.83 5.40
N GLU A 108 -17.00 5.51 5.23
CA GLU A 108 -17.37 4.81 4.00
C GLU A 108 -16.38 4.88 2.82
N ASP A 109 -15.32 5.69 2.93
CA ASP A 109 -14.16 5.55 2.05
C ASP A 109 -13.41 4.25 2.37
N THR A 110 -12.72 3.68 1.38
CA THR A 110 -11.86 2.50 1.58
C THR A 110 -10.41 2.95 1.75
N LEU A 111 -9.71 2.41 2.74
CA LEU A 111 -8.27 2.60 2.95
C LEU A 111 -7.54 1.25 2.80
N LEU A 112 -6.54 1.20 1.90
CA LEU A 112 -5.56 0.12 1.81
C LEU A 112 -4.34 0.50 2.66
N ILE A 113 -3.91 -0.40 3.54
CA ILE A 113 -2.78 -0.22 4.48
C ILE A 113 -1.99 -1.52 4.64
#